data_AF-A0A6B0XUZ7-F1
#
_entry.id   AF-A0A6B0XUZ7-F1
#
_cell.length_a   1.000
_cell.length_b   1.000
_cell.length_c   1.000
_cell.angle_alpha   90.00
_cell.angle_beta   90.00
_cell.angle_gamma   90.00
#
_symmetry.space_group_name_H-M   'P 1'
#
loop_
_entity.id
_entity.type
_entity.pdbx_description
1 polymer ?
#
loop_
_entity_poly.entity_id
_entity_poly.type
_entity_poly.pdbx_seq_one_letter_code
_entity_poly.pdbx_strand_id
1 'polypeptide(L)'
;MRMTECGDGKPDLVSELLDMFGLAGRLKTELRHPWLSDGRQESVAQHCWMIALMAFVIAPHLEHKVELPEASMLILVRELA
;
A
#
# COMPACT_ATOMS: atom_id res chain seq x y z
N MET A 1 33.67 -21.24 8.50
CA MET A 1 34.27 -20.48 7.39
C MET A 1 33.32 -19.35 7.07
N ARG A 2 33.60 -18.14 7.58
CA ARG A 2 32.83 -16.93 7.24
C ARG A 2 33.36 -16.45 5.90
N MET A 3 32.48 -16.36 4.90
CA MET A 3 32.72 -15.56 3.71
C MET A 3 31.71 -14.42 3.72
N THR A 4 32.05 -13.39 4.48
CA THR A 4 31.89 -11.98 4.08
C THR A 4 33.15 -11.70 3.22
N GLU A 5 33.16 -11.03 2.08
CA GLU A 5 32.61 -9.71 1.75
C GLU A 5 32.71 -9.50 0.21
N CYS A 6 31.74 -8.80 -0.39
CA CYS A 6 31.99 -7.71 -1.34
C CYS A 6 30.66 -6.98 -1.56
N GLY A 7 30.14 -6.38 -0.50
CA GLY A 7 28.99 -5.48 -0.62
C GLY A 7 29.53 -4.11 -1.02
N ASP A 8 29.36 -3.71 -2.28
CA ASP A 8 29.06 -2.31 -2.54
C ASP A 8 28.00 -1.93 -1.49
N GLY A 9 28.22 -0.89 -0.68
CA GLY A 9 27.30 -0.49 0.41
C GLY A 9 25.92 -0.01 -0.07
N LYS A 10 25.46 -0.51 -1.23
CA LYS A 10 24.15 -0.33 -1.78
C LYS A 10 23.24 -1.45 -1.28
N PRO A 11 22.03 -1.11 -0.86
CA PRO A 11 21.04 -2.10 -0.49
C PRO A 11 20.77 -3.06 -1.64
N ASP A 12 20.55 -4.34 -1.31
CA ASP A 12 19.98 -5.30 -2.26
C ASP A 12 18.51 -4.94 -2.49
N LEU A 13 18.28 -4.15 -3.54
CA LEU A 13 16.97 -3.65 -3.93
C LEU A 13 15.94 -4.78 -4.09
N VAL A 14 16.37 -5.97 -4.52
CA VAL A 14 15.46 -7.11 -4.70
C VAL A 14 14.97 -7.62 -3.36
N SER A 15 15.87 -7.80 -2.38
CA SER A 15 15.50 -8.19 -1.03
C SER A 15 14.56 -7.16 -0.38
N GLU A 16 14.89 -5.87 -0.44
CA GLU A 16 14.06 -4.81 0.16
C GLU A 16 12.67 -4.73 -0.47
N LEU A 17 12.59 -4.92 -1.80
CA LEU A 17 11.33 -4.98 -2.51
C LEU A 17 10.48 -6.16 -2.02
N LEU A 18 11.08 -7.35 -1.88
CA LEU A 18 10.37 -8.53 -1.41
C LEU A 18 9.88 -8.37 0.04
N ASP A 19 10.69 -7.75 0.90
CA ASP A 19 10.31 -7.45 2.29
C ASP A 19 9.12 -6.47 2.34
N MET A 20 9.17 -5.40 1.55
CA MET A 20 8.06 -4.45 1.44
C MET A 20 6.79 -5.13 0.91
N PHE A 21 6.90 -5.98 -0.12
CA PHE A 21 5.75 -6.73 -0.63
C PHE A 21 5.20 -7.73 0.40
N GLY A 22 6.07 -8.32 1.22
CA GLY A 22 5.67 -9.15 2.35
C GLY A 22 4.83 -8.37 3.37
N LEU A 23 5.28 -7.17 3.74
CA LEU A 23 4.55 -6.27 4.64
C LEU A 23 3.21 -5.85 4.04
N ALA A 24 3.20 -5.35 2.80
CA ALA A 24 1.98 -4.96 2.10
C ALA A 24 1.00 -6.13 1.91
N GLY A 25 1.52 -7.36 1.76
CA GLY A 25 0.72 -8.58 1.64
C GLY A 25 -0.19 -8.83 2.84
N ARG A 26 0.22 -8.42 4.05
CA ARG A 26 -0.55 -8.57 5.30
C ARG A 26 -1.86 -7.79 5.29
N LEU A 27 -1.93 -6.70 4.52
CA LEU A 27 -3.14 -5.88 4.40
C LEU A 27 -4.33 -6.64 3.80
N LYS A 28 -4.07 -7.76 3.10
CA LYS A 28 -5.12 -8.61 2.53
C LYS A 28 -5.91 -9.36 3.61
N THR A 29 -5.29 -9.62 4.76
CA THR A 29 -5.87 -10.40 5.86
C THR A 29 -6.24 -9.53 7.06
N GLU A 30 -5.69 -8.33 7.17
CA GLU A 30 -6.06 -7.38 8.23
C GLU A 30 -7.49 -6.89 8.00
N LEU A 31 -8.36 -7.09 8.99
CA LEU A 31 -9.79 -6.80 8.90
C LEU A 31 -10.13 -5.47 9.58
N ARG A 32 -11.01 -4.69 8.97
CA ARG A 32 -11.55 -3.45 9.54
C ARG A 32 -12.93 -3.69 10.14
N HIS A 33 -13.39 -2.72 10.93
CA HIS A 33 -14.73 -2.72 11.55
C HIS A 33 -15.92 -2.79 10.56
N PRO A 34 -15.88 -2.21 9.33
CA PRO A 34 -16.99 -2.27 8.40
C PRO A 34 -17.30 -3.70 7.92
N TRP A 35 -18.59 -4.02 7.88
CA TRP A 35 -19.10 -5.25 7.28
C TRP A 35 -19.66 -4.94 5.89
N LEU A 36 -19.29 -5.78 4.93
CA LEU A 36 -19.81 -5.77 3.58
C LEU A 36 -21.25 -6.30 3.57
N SER A 37 -21.98 -5.99 2.50
CA SER A 37 -23.37 -6.41 2.32
C SER A 37 -23.54 -7.93 2.26
N ASP A 38 -22.48 -8.67 1.96
CA ASP A 38 -22.44 -10.13 1.93
C ASP A 38 -22.09 -10.76 3.30
N GLY A 39 -21.92 -9.94 4.34
CA GLY A 39 -21.62 -10.40 5.71
C GLY A 39 -20.14 -10.70 5.97
N ARG A 40 -19.21 -10.32 5.08
CA ARG A 40 -17.76 -10.39 5.34
C ARG A 40 -17.24 -9.07 5.92
N GLN A 41 -16.17 -9.12 6.71
CA GLN A 41 -15.45 -7.90 7.09
C GLN A 41 -14.57 -7.42 5.94
N GLU A 42 -14.53 -6.10 5.76
CA GLU A 42 -13.68 -5.45 4.78
C GLU A 42 -12.21 -5.59 5.18
N SER A 43 -11.35 -6.03 4.25
CA SER A 43 -9.90 -6.02 4.48
C SER A 43 -9.31 -4.63 4.25
N VAL A 44 -8.21 -4.34 4.93
CA VAL A 44 -7.46 -3.08 4.76
C VAL A 44 -7.03 -2.88 3.30
N ALA A 45 -6.60 -3.94 2.61
CA ALA A 45 -6.25 -3.87 1.19
C ALA A 45 -7.44 -3.46 0.30
N GLN A 46 -8.63 -4.02 0.55
CA GLN A 46 -9.84 -3.67 -0.18
C GLN A 46 -10.22 -2.20 0.06
N HIS A 47 -10.14 -1.76 1.31
CA HIS A 47 -10.42 -0.38 1.68
C HIS A 47 -9.47 0.62 0.98
N CYS A 48 -8.17 0.34 1.00
CA CYS A 48 -7.16 1.18 0.34
C CYS A 48 -7.42 1.28 -1.17
N TRP A 49 -7.75 0.16 -1.80
CA TRP A 49 -8.09 0.12 -3.22
C TRP A 49 -9.30 0.99 -3.55
N MET A 50 -10.36 0.92 -2.73
CA MET A 50 -11.57 1.74 -2.92
C MET A 50 -11.29 3.23 -2.77
N ILE A 51 -10.47 3.64 -1.79
CA ILE A 51 -10.11 5.06 -1.61
C ILE A 51 -9.24 5.56 -2.76
N ALA A 52 -8.27 4.76 -3.22
CA ALA A 52 -7.46 5.11 -4.38
C ALA A 52 -8.34 5.30 -5.60
N LEU A 53 -9.23 4.34 -5.90
CA LEU A 53 -10.19 4.46 -7.00
C LEU A 53 -11.06 5.72 -6.88
N MET A 54 -11.57 6.01 -5.68
CA MET A 54 -12.35 7.22 -5.41
C MET A 54 -11.53 8.48 -5.70
N ALA A 55 -10.25 8.52 -5.37
CA ALA A 55 -9.38 9.67 -5.67
C ALA A 55 -9.27 9.92 -7.19
N PHE A 56 -9.12 8.87 -8.01
CA PHE A 56 -9.12 8.98 -9.47
C PHE A 56 -10.45 9.53 -10.01
N VAL A 57 -11.58 9.15 -9.41
CA VAL A 57 -12.92 9.61 -9.82
C VAL A 57 -13.18 11.05 -9.39
N ILE A 58 -12.77 11.44 -8.18
CA ILE A 58 -13.05 12.77 -7.61
C ILE A 58 -12.10 13.83 -8.17
N ALA A 59 -10.84 13.49 -8.46
CA ALA A 59 -9.80 14.45 -8.84
C ALA A 59 -10.21 15.45 -9.97
N PRO A 60 -10.91 15.05 -11.05
CA PRO A 60 -11.36 15.98 -12.09
C PRO A 60 -12.40 17.01 -11.63
N HIS A 61 -13.06 16.78 -10.49
CA HIS A 61 -14.13 17.62 -9.95
C HIS A 61 -13.66 18.56 -8.85
N LEU A 62 -12.37 18.53 -8.48
CA LEU A 62 -11.82 19.37 -7.42
C LEU A 62 -11.43 20.74 -7.96
N GLU A 63 -11.68 21.78 -7.16
CA GLU A 63 -11.25 23.16 -7.45
C GLU A 63 -9.72 23.28 -7.51
N HIS A 64 -9.03 22.53 -6.65
CA HIS A 64 -7.59 22.45 -6.62
C HIS A 64 -7.10 21.17 -7.28
N LYS A 65 -6.07 21.31 -8.12
CA LYS A 65 -5.42 20.17 -8.76
C LYS A 65 -4.81 19.26 -7.70
N VAL A 66 -5.15 17.97 -7.77
CA VAL A 66 -4.54 16.92 -6.95
C VAL A 66 -3.67 16.07 -7.86
N GLU A 67 -2.40 15.90 -7.51
CA GLU A 67 -1.51 14.97 -8.19
C GLU A 67 -1.81 13.54 -7.71
N LEU A 68 -2.38 12.75 -8.61
CA LEU A 68 -2.86 11.40 -8.32
C LEU A 68 -1.75 10.43 -7.83
N PRO A 69 -0.50 10.46 -8.33
CA PRO A 69 0.55 9.58 -7.82
C PRO A 69 0.83 9.80 -6.32
N GLU A 70 0.94 11.05 -5.89
CA GLU A 70 1.23 11.45 -4.52
C GLU A 70 0.05 11.12 -3.60
N ALA A 71 -1.17 11.42 -4.05
CA ALA A 71 -2.39 11.06 -3.33
C ALA A 71 -2.52 9.54 -3.18
N SER A 72 -2.25 8.78 -4.24
CA SER A 72 -2.30 7.31 -4.21
C SER A 72 -1.23 6.73 -3.28
N MET A 73 -0.02 7.29 -3.29
CA MET A 73 1.06 6.88 -2.39
C MET A 73 0.68 7.14 -0.92
N LEU A 74 0.10 8.30 -0.62
CA LEU A 74 -0.41 8.61 0.72
C LEU A 74 -1.47 7.59 1.18
N ILE A 75 -2.41 7.25 0.29
CA ILE A 75 -3.48 6.27 0.58
C ILE A 75 -2.91 4.88 0.83
N LEU A 76 -1.87 4.46 0.09
CA LEU A 76 -1.29 3.12 0.24
C LEU A 76 -0.38 2.98 1.47
N VAL A 77 0.39 4.02 1.80
CA VAL A 77 1.36 3.98 2.92
C VAL A 77 0.70 4.13 4.28
N ARG A 78 -0.42 4.85 4.38
CA ARG A 78 -1.08 5.15 5.68
C ARG A 78 -1.42 3.91 6.51
N GLU A 79 -1.64 2.76 5.87
CA GLU A 79 -2.04 1.52 6.53
C GLU A 79 -0.87 0.52 6.66
N LEU A 80 0.35 0.90 6.28
CA LEU A 80 1.55 0.03 6.32
C LEU A 80 2.28 0.05 7.68
N ALA A 81 1.64 0.51 8.76
CA ALA A 81 2.26 0.70 10.08
C ALA A 81 2.04 -0.48 11.04
#